data_AF-A0A1H7MJG8-F1
#
_entry.id   AF-A0A1H7MJG8-F1
#
_cell.length_a   1.000
_cell.length_b   1.000
_cell.length_c   1.000
_cell.angle_alpha   90.00
_cell.angle_beta   90.00
_cell.angle_gamma   90.00
#
_symmetry.space_group_name_H-M   'P 1'
#
loop_
_entity.id
_entity.type
_entity.pdbx_description
1 polymer ?
#
loop_
_entity_poly.entity_id
_entity_poly.type
_entity_poly.pdbx_seq_one_letter_code
_entity_poly.pdbx_strand_id
1 'polypeptide(L)'
;MRRPSLPGFLSLLLAAFLFFGAINNTFPSATTVADYVRWGYPSWFHFVTAALEFSAAACLIAAETRMAGALIATFVMTAAAGTLIFHGSGLGAAPAIVALGLALAIAYTSTPRRHPTPTTELL
;
A
#
# COMPACT_ATOMS: atom_id res chain seq x y z
N MET A 1 17.06 24.34 -3.88
CA MET A 1 16.69 22.92 -3.60
C MET A 1 15.39 22.92 -2.80
N ARG A 2 14.27 22.38 -3.34
CA ARG A 2 13.03 22.22 -2.56
C ARG A 2 13.25 21.09 -1.54
N ARG A 3 13.03 21.35 -0.26
CA ARG A 3 13.06 20.29 0.77
C ARG A 3 11.98 19.27 0.44
N PRO A 4 12.25 17.96 0.53
CA PRO A 4 11.22 16.95 0.32
C PRO A 4 10.11 17.16 1.36
N SER A 5 8.87 17.25 0.91
CA SER A 5 7.72 17.26 1.81
C SER A 5 7.66 15.92 2.54
N LEU A 6 7.40 15.92 3.86
CA LEU A 6 7.29 14.69 4.65
C LEU A 6 6.31 13.67 4.02
N PRO A 7 5.11 14.06 3.55
CA PRO A 7 4.20 13.11 2.90
C PRO A 7 4.77 12.51 1.61
N GLY A 8 5.49 13.31 0.81
CA GLY A 8 6.16 12.83 -0.39
C GLY A 8 7.28 11.84 -0.08
N PHE A 9 8.08 12.11 0.95
CA PHE A 9 9.13 11.20 1.39
C PHE A 9 8.56 9.89 1.93
N LEU A 10 7.52 9.95 2.78
CA LEU A 10 6.82 8.76 3.28
C LEU A 10 6.18 7.94 2.15
N SER A 11 5.63 8.61 1.14
CA SER A 11 5.09 7.97 -0.07
C SER A 11 6.16 7.18 -0.81
N LEU A 12 7.38 7.72 -0.95
CA LEU A 12 8.49 7.02 -1.58
C LEU A 12 8.99 5.84 -0.74
N LEU A 13 9.03 5.97 0.60
CA LEU A 13 9.37 4.85 1.47
C LEU A 13 8.35 3.71 1.36
N LEU A 14 7.05 4.04 1.37
CA LEU A 14 6.00 3.05 1.17
C LEU A 14 6.06 2.43 -0.22
N ALA A 15 6.32 3.22 -1.26
CA ALA A 15 6.51 2.72 -2.63
C ALA A 15 7.68 1.74 -2.71
N ALA A 16 8.81 2.05 -2.09
CA ALA A 16 9.98 1.16 -2.05
C ALA A 16 9.66 -0.15 -1.32
N PHE A 17 8.96 -0.08 -0.18
CA PHE A 17 8.51 -1.26 0.56
C PHE A 17 7.60 -2.16 -0.30
N LEU A 18 6.57 -1.58 -0.92
CA LEU A 18 5.64 -2.33 -1.77
C LEU A 18 6.30 -2.86 -3.04
N PHE A 19 7.23 -2.11 -3.63
CA PHE A 19 7.99 -2.59 -4.78
C PHE A 19 8.85 -3.81 -4.43
N PHE A 20 9.49 -3.80 -3.25
CA PHE A 20 10.21 -4.97 -2.77
C PHE A 20 9.26 -6.16 -2.49
N GLY A 21 8.09 -5.91 -1.90
CA GLY A 21 7.03 -6.91 -1.77
C GLY A 21 6.62 -7.51 -3.12
N ALA A 22 6.42 -6.65 -4.13
CA ALA A 22 6.02 -7.06 -5.47
C ALA A 22 7.09 -7.93 -6.14
N ILE A 23 8.37 -7.62 -5.96
CA ILE A 23 9.48 -8.47 -6.44
C ILE A 23 9.41 -9.84 -5.78
N ASN A 24 9.26 -9.91 -4.46
CA ASN A 24 9.18 -11.19 -3.74
C ASN A 24 7.94 -12.00 -4.11
N ASN A 25 6.83 -11.34 -4.45
CA ASN A 25 5.62 -12.00 -4.92
C ASN A 25 5.69 -12.37 -6.41
N THR A 26 6.54 -11.71 -7.21
CA THR A 26 6.79 -12.06 -8.63
C THR A 26 7.74 -13.24 -8.74
N PHE A 27 8.76 -13.27 -7.89
CA PHE A 27 9.78 -14.32 -7.81
C PHE A 27 9.71 -15.00 -6.43
N PRO A 28 8.61 -15.71 -6.12
CA PRO A 28 8.42 -16.29 -4.80
C PRO A 28 9.42 -17.42 -4.55
N SER A 29 9.86 -17.53 -3.30
CA SER A 29 10.54 -18.73 -2.84
C SER A 29 9.53 -19.89 -2.70
N ALA A 30 10.03 -21.12 -2.63
CA ALA A 30 9.20 -22.28 -2.33
C ALA A 30 8.44 -22.13 -0.99
N THR A 31 9.04 -21.45 0.00
CA THR A 31 8.40 -21.17 1.28
C THR A 31 7.23 -20.20 1.12
N THR A 32 7.37 -19.14 0.32
CA THR A 32 6.28 -18.19 0.05
C THR A 32 5.10 -18.89 -0.63
N VAL A 33 5.35 -19.71 -1.67
CA VAL A 33 4.26 -20.45 -2.34
C VAL A 33 3.56 -21.40 -1.36
N ALA A 34 4.33 -22.12 -0.53
CA ALA A 34 3.77 -23.01 0.49
C ALA A 34 2.95 -22.26 1.54
N ASP A 35 3.38 -21.07 1.94
CA ASP A 35 2.64 -20.20 2.86
C ASP A 35 1.29 -19.76 2.26
N TYR A 36 1.26 -19.29 1.00
CA TYR A 36 0.00 -18.93 0.32
C TYR A 36 -0.99 -20.11 0.29
N VAL A 37 -0.51 -21.31 -0.05
CA VAL A 37 -1.33 -22.53 -0.05
C VAL A 37 -1.81 -22.87 1.37
N ARG A 38 -0.94 -22.75 2.38
CA ARG A 38 -1.31 -22.98 3.79
C ARG A 38 -2.36 -21.99 4.28
N TRP A 39 -2.33 -20.75 3.80
CA TRP A 39 -3.33 -19.73 4.11
C TRP A 39 -4.65 -19.91 3.35
N GLY A 40 -4.76 -20.94 2.50
CA GLY A 40 -5.96 -21.25 1.72
C GLY A 40 -6.07 -20.52 0.38
N TYR A 41 -5.03 -19.80 -0.04
CA TYR A 41 -4.99 -19.18 -1.37
C TYR A 41 -4.49 -20.16 -2.43
N PRO A 42 -4.91 -20.00 -3.71
CA PRO A 42 -4.30 -20.71 -4.82
C PRO A 42 -2.79 -20.44 -4.90
N SER A 43 -2.03 -21.42 -5.37
CA SER A 43 -0.57 -21.32 -5.48
C SER A 43 -0.08 -20.19 -6.40
N TRP A 44 -0.93 -19.64 -7.27
CA TRP A 44 -0.62 -18.53 -8.17
C TRP A 44 -1.04 -17.16 -7.61
N PHE A 45 -1.74 -17.11 -6.47
CA PHE A 45 -2.34 -15.87 -5.96
C PHE A 45 -1.30 -14.81 -5.61
N HIS A 46 -0.05 -15.22 -5.30
CA HIS A 46 1.07 -14.29 -5.12
C HIS A 46 1.27 -13.37 -6.34
N PHE A 47 0.96 -13.79 -7.57
CA PHE A 47 1.02 -12.90 -8.74
C PHE A 47 -0.02 -11.77 -8.70
N VAL A 48 -1.20 -12.01 -8.12
CA VAL A 48 -2.22 -10.98 -7.92
C VAL A 48 -1.71 -9.97 -6.89
N THR A 49 -1.13 -10.45 -5.78
CA THR A 49 -0.50 -9.59 -4.78
C THR A 49 0.61 -8.76 -5.42
N ALA A 50 1.49 -9.38 -6.23
CA ALA A 50 2.56 -8.67 -6.93
C ALA A 50 2.04 -7.55 -7.82
N ALA A 51 1.00 -7.83 -8.62
CA ALA A 51 0.42 -6.84 -9.52
C ALA A 51 -0.17 -5.64 -8.76
N LEU A 52 -0.87 -5.89 -7.65
CA LEU A 52 -1.45 -4.84 -6.81
C LEU A 52 -0.38 -4.02 -6.09
N GLU A 53 0.63 -4.68 -5.50
CA GLU A 53 1.75 -4.01 -4.83
C GLU A 53 2.57 -3.16 -5.80
N PHE A 54 2.85 -3.68 -7.00
CA PHE A 54 3.55 -2.94 -8.05
C PHE A 54 2.73 -1.73 -8.52
N SER A 55 1.43 -1.90 -8.74
CA SER A 55 0.53 -0.80 -9.14
C SER A 55 0.47 0.29 -8.07
N ALA A 56 0.35 -0.10 -6.80
CA ALA A 56 0.38 0.84 -5.68
C ALA A 56 1.72 1.60 -5.62
N ALA A 57 2.84 0.88 -5.72
CA ALA A 57 4.17 1.48 -5.70
C ALA A 57 4.36 2.49 -6.85
N ALA A 58 3.95 2.14 -8.07
CA ALA A 58 4.01 3.03 -9.23
C ALA A 58 3.19 4.31 -9.01
N CYS A 59 1.94 4.17 -8.53
CA CYS A 59 1.07 5.31 -8.27
C CYS A 59 1.56 6.22 -7.14
N LEU A 60 2.30 5.69 -6.15
CA LEU A 60 2.82 6.46 -5.02
C LEU A 60 4.02 7.37 -5.39
N ILE A 61 4.65 7.15 -6.54
CA ILE A 61 5.79 7.97 -7.01
C ILE A 61 5.32 9.37 -7.44
N ALA A 62 4.24 9.45 -8.23
CA ALA A 62 3.70 10.70 -8.75
C ALA A 62 2.68 11.32 -7.78
N ALA A 63 2.73 12.64 -7.61
CA ALA A 63 1.85 13.34 -6.67
C ALA A 63 0.38 13.28 -7.11
N GLU A 64 0.14 13.24 -8.41
CA GLU A 64 -1.14 13.23 -9.09
C GLU A 64 -1.90 11.90 -8.85
N THR A 65 -1.17 10.79 -8.76
CA THR A 65 -1.74 9.44 -8.55
C THR A 65 -1.58 8.92 -7.13
N ARG A 66 -0.97 9.72 -6.24
CA ARG A 66 -0.62 9.27 -4.88
C ARG A 66 -1.83 8.77 -4.08
N MET A 67 -2.98 9.43 -4.22
CA MET A 67 -4.22 8.98 -3.58
C MET A 67 -4.60 7.57 -4.03
N ALA A 68 -4.58 7.31 -5.34
CA ALA A 68 -4.91 5.99 -5.88
C ALA A 68 -3.94 4.93 -5.37
N GLY A 69 -2.63 5.23 -5.37
CA GLY A 69 -1.61 4.33 -4.84
C GLY A 69 -1.81 4.02 -3.35
N ALA A 70 -2.16 5.03 -2.55
CA ALA A 70 -2.44 4.86 -1.14
C ALA A 70 -3.68 4.00 -0.87
N LEU A 71 -4.75 4.16 -1.65
CA LEU A 71 -5.96 3.33 -1.53
C LEU A 71 -5.69 1.86 -1.89
N ILE A 72 -4.95 1.60 -2.96
CA ILE A 72 -4.54 0.24 -3.33
C ILE A 72 -3.67 -0.35 -2.23
N ALA A 73 -2.67 0.40 -1.74
CA ALA A 73 -1.81 -0.03 -0.64
C ALA A 73 -2.61 -0.36 0.63
N THR A 74 -3.59 0.48 1.02
CA THR A 74 -4.46 0.21 2.17
C THR A 74 -5.23 -1.10 1.99
N PHE A 75 -5.80 -1.35 0.81
CA PHE A 75 -6.52 -2.59 0.52
C PHE A 75 -5.61 -3.82 0.66
N VAL A 76 -4.45 -3.81 -0.01
CA VAL A 76 -3.50 -4.94 0.01
C VAL A 76 -2.95 -5.16 1.42
N MET A 77 -2.52 -4.11 2.12
CA MET A 77 -1.94 -4.24 3.46
C MET A 77 -2.97 -4.66 4.50
N THR A 78 -4.26 -4.31 4.33
CA THR A 78 -5.34 -4.84 5.18
C THR A 78 -5.49 -6.35 4.99
N ALA A 79 -5.51 -6.82 3.74
CA ALA A 79 -5.58 -8.26 3.45
C ALA A 79 -4.34 -9.01 3.96
N ALA A 80 -3.15 -8.46 3.78
CA ALA A 80 -1.90 -9.05 4.25
C ALA A 80 -1.84 -9.11 5.79
N ALA A 81 -2.17 -7.99 6.48
CA ALA A 81 -2.21 -7.95 7.93
C ALA A 81 -3.24 -8.95 8.48
N GLY A 82 -4.44 -9.01 7.91
CA GLY A 82 -5.45 -9.99 8.28
C GLY A 82 -4.94 -11.43 8.12
N THR A 83 -4.38 -11.75 6.96
CA THR A 83 -3.82 -13.08 6.68
C THR A 83 -2.77 -13.47 7.72
N LEU A 84 -1.84 -12.57 8.03
CA LEU A 84 -0.76 -12.81 8.98
C LEU A 84 -1.22 -12.84 10.44
N ILE A 85 -2.27 -12.10 10.81
CA ILE A 85 -2.88 -12.18 12.14
C ILE A 85 -3.58 -13.52 12.34
N PHE A 86 -4.29 -14.02 11.33
CA PHE A 86 -5.06 -15.27 11.44
C PHE A 86 -4.22 -16.54 11.22
N HIS A 87 -3.15 -16.47 10.42
CA HIS A 87 -2.37 -17.66 10.02
C HIS A 87 -0.87 -17.57 10.34
N GLY A 88 -0.39 -16.43 10.82
CA GLY A 88 1.01 -16.22 11.16
C GLY A 88 1.33 -16.62 12.60
N SER A 89 2.60 -16.94 12.85
CA SER A 89 3.13 -17.15 14.19
C SER A 89 3.81 -15.87 14.71
N GLY A 90 3.23 -15.20 15.70
CA GLY A 90 3.88 -14.09 16.42
C GLY A 90 3.89 -12.75 15.65
N LEU A 91 5.03 -12.03 15.69
CA LEU A 91 5.17 -10.65 15.19
C LEU A 91 5.21 -10.51 13.64
N GLY A 92 4.89 -11.57 12.89
CA GLY A 92 4.96 -11.58 11.42
C GLY A 92 4.08 -10.53 10.75
N ALA A 93 2.99 -10.09 11.39
CA ALA A 93 2.07 -9.07 10.86
C ALA A 93 2.60 -7.62 10.98
N ALA A 94 3.64 -7.37 11.80
CA ALA A 94 4.10 -6.02 12.10
C ALA A 94 4.47 -5.18 10.85
N PRO A 95 5.20 -5.72 9.85
CA PRO A 95 5.51 -4.96 8.63
C PRO A 95 4.25 -4.52 7.87
N ALA A 96 3.25 -5.41 7.73
CA ALA A 96 2.00 -5.11 7.05
C ALA A 96 1.17 -4.05 7.80
N ILE A 97 1.15 -4.12 9.14
CA ILE A 97 0.45 -3.13 9.98
C ILE A 97 1.10 -1.75 9.88
N VAL A 98 2.44 -1.67 9.92
CA VAL A 98 3.16 -0.40 9.76
C VAL A 98 2.92 0.18 8.37
N ALA A 99 3.03 -0.63 7.32
CA ALA A 99 2.75 -0.20 5.96
C ALA A 99 1.30 0.25 5.78
N LEU A 100 0.33 -0.43 6.41
CA LEU A 100 -1.08 -0.02 6.44
C LEU A 100 -1.26 1.36 7.08
N GLY A 101 -0.63 1.59 8.24
CA GLY A 101 -0.67 2.89 8.91
C GLY A 101 -0.10 4.02 8.04
N LEU A 102 1.01 3.77 7.34
CA LEU A 102 1.58 4.72 6.39
C LEU A 102 0.65 4.98 5.20
N ALA A 103 0.04 3.92 4.63
CA ALA A 103 -0.89 4.06 3.51
C ALA A 103 -2.09 4.94 3.90
N LEU A 104 -2.67 4.72 5.09
CA LEU A 104 -3.77 5.54 5.62
C LEU A 104 -3.36 7.00 5.84
N ALA A 105 -2.17 7.25 6.39
CA ALA A 105 -1.66 8.61 6.58
C ALA A 105 -1.43 9.33 5.24
N ILE A 106 -0.92 8.62 4.23
CA ILE A 106 -0.72 9.17 2.88
C ILE A 106 -2.07 9.45 2.20
N ALA A 107 -3.04 8.55 2.31
CA ALA A 107 -4.39 8.77 1.79
C ALA A 107 -5.03 10.01 2.44
N TYR A 108 -4.98 10.11 3.77
CA TYR A 108 -5.51 11.26 4.50
C TYR A 108 -4.88 12.59 4.03
N THR A 109 -3.56 12.64 3.89
CA THR A 109 -2.85 13.86 3.49
C THR A 109 -2.99 14.18 2.00
N SER A 110 -3.32 13.21 1.16
CA SER A 110 -3.51 13.37 -0.29
C SER A 110 -4.96 13.69 -0.67
N THR A 111 -5.90 13.74 0.30
CA THR A 111 -7.31 14.02 0.01
C THR A 111 -7.48 15.45 -0.48
N PRO A 112 -8.02 15.68 -1.69
CA PRO A 112 -8.27 17.03 -2.17
C PRO A 112 -9.23 17.74 -1.20
N ARG A 113 -8.75 18.80 -0.55
CA ARG A 113 -9.63 19.66 0.25
C ARG A 113 -10.53 20.40 -0.74
N ARG A 114 -11.83 20.09 -0.74
CA ARG A 114 -12.81 20.92 -1.44
C ARG A 114 -12.76 22.30 -0.79
N HIS A 115 -12.30 23.32 -1.51
CA HIS A 115 -12.49 24.69 -1.06
C HIS A 115 -14.00 24.96 -1.09
N PRO A 116 -14.61 25.46 0.00
CA PRO A 116 -15.98 25.94 -0.07
C PRO A 116 -16.02 27.01 -1.17
N THR A 117 -16.90 26.81 -2.15
CA THR A 117 -17.19 27.82 -3.17
C THR A 117 -17.52 29.11 -2.43
N PRO A 118 -16.79 30.23 -2.64
CA PRO A 118 -17.18 31.47 -2.02
C PRO A 118 -18.59 31.78 -2.50
N THR A 119 -19.53 31.89 -1.55
CA THR A 119 -20.88 32.37 -1.79
C THR A 119 -20.78 33.87 -2.12
N THR A 120 -20.25 34.19 -3.29
CA THR A 120 -20.26 35.54 -3.82
C THR A 120 -21.48 35.65 -4.73
N GLU A 121 -22.42 36.49 -4.29
CA GLU A 121 -23.52 37.08 -5.06
C GLU A 121 -24.80 36.25 -5.23
N LEU A 122 -25.62 36.24 -4.18
CA LEU A 122 -27.02 36.63 -4.38
C LEU A 122 -27.16 38.03 -3.79
N LEU A 123 -27.31 38.99 -4.71
CA LEU A 123 -27.71 40.37 -4.50
C LEU A 123 -28.94 40.49 -3.62
#